data_AF-A0A9D1MNR0-F1
#
_entry.id   AF-A0A9D1MNR0-F1
#
_cell.length_a   1.000
_cell.length_b   1.000
_cell.length_c   1.000
_cell.angle_alpha   90.00
_cell.angle_beta   90.00
_cell.angle_gamma   90.00
#
_symmetry.space_group_name_H-M   'P 1'
#
loop_
_entity.id
_entity.type
_entity.pdbx_description
1 polymer ?
#
loop_
_entity_poly.entity_id
_entity_poly.type
_entity_poly.pdbx_seq_one_letter_code
_entity_poly.pdbx_strand_id
1 'polypeptide(L)'
;MKNKKIIVILFFIVGCLLAIVAGIIKEFNEGERYVYRFELQEKASLEKVVDVADQGFLKYYLQPTSVTLLGRLKTGSLTHPISVEFSGLPGYVSQGSKKGAWAEVTPEDTLRIREKGYTSLYIEVELPRSAVYSAEIGTATLKITDKDKKVTTVDFKFINSNYK
;
A
#
# COMPACT_ATOMS: atom_id res chain seq x y z
N MET A 1 -46.79 -24.84 11.61
CA MET A 1 -45.86 -24.18 12.57
C MET A 1 -44.48 -24.83 12.69
N LYS A 2 -44.34 -26.17 12.66
CA LYS A 2 -43.02 -26.86 12.78
C LYS A 2 -41.99 -26.49 11.69
N ASN A 3 -42.39 -26.42 10.41
CA ASN A 3 -41.46 -26.12 9.31
C ASN A 3 -40.87 -24.70 9.37
N LYS A 4 -41.65 -23.70 9.81
CA LYS A 4 -41.13 -22.32 9.99
C LYS A 4 -40.04 -22.26 11.07
N LYS A 5 -40.17 -23.02 12.17
CA LYS A 5 -39.14 -23.08 13.22
C LYS A 5 -37.86 -23.76 12.72
N ILE A 6 -37.99 -24.83 11.94
CA ILE A 6 -36.84 -25.53 11.33
C ILE A 6 -36.11 -24.62 10.34
N ILE A 7 -36.84 -23.89 9.49
CA ILE A 7 -36.26 -22.94 8.54
C ILE A 7 -35.50 -21.82 9.27
N VAL A 8 -36.06 -21.27 10.35
CA VAL A 8 -35.38 -20.24 11.15
C VAL A 8 -34.09 -20.77 11.80
N ILE A 9 -34.13 -22.00 12.33
CA ILE A 9 -32.92 -22.65 12.89
C ILE A 9 -31.88 -22.88 11.79
N LEU A 10 -32.29 -23.28 10.59
CA LEU A 10 -31.39 -23.47 9.46
C LEU A 10 -30.73 -22.15 9.05
N PHE A 11 -31.49 -21.06 8.94
CA PHE A 11 -30.95 -19.73 8.66
C PHE A 11 -30.00 -19.25 9.75
N PHE A 12 -30.27 -19.56 11.02
CA PHE A 12 -29.37 -19.25 12.13
C PHE A 12 -28.04 -19.99 12.00
N ILE A 13 -28.07 -21.29 11.71
CA ILE A 13 -26.85 -22.09 11.50
C ILE A 13 -26.04 -21.56 10.32
N VAL A 14 -26.71 -21.26 9.19
CA VAL A 14 -26.06 -20.67 8.01
C VAL A 14 -25.46 -19.31 8.36
N GLY A 15 -26.16 -18.46 9.11
CA GLY A 15 -25.65 -17.17 9.57
C GLY A 15 -24.42 -17.31 10.48
N CYS A 16 -24.41 -18.28 11.40
CA CYS A 16 -23.25 -18.58 12.23
C CYS A 16 -22.05 -19.06 11.41
N LEU A 17 -22.27 -19.94 10.43
CA LEU A 17 -21.21 -20.40 9.52
C LEU A 17 -20.63 -19.24 8.70
N LEU A 18 -21.49 -18.36 8.18
CA LEU A 18 -21.05 -17.16 7.44
C LEU A 18 -20.24 -16.21 8.34
N ALA A 19 -20.63 -16.02 9.60
CA ALA A 19 -19.89 -15.19 10.55
C ALA A 19 -18.49 -15.77 10.86
N ILE A 20 -18.39 -17.09 11.00
CA ILE A 20 -17.10 -17.77 11.20
C ILE A 20 -16.21 -17.60 9.96
N VAL A 21 -16.76 -17.85 8.77
CA VAL A 21 -16.02 -17.66 7.51
C VAL A 21 -15.57 -16.20 7.35
N ALA A 22 -16.43 -15.23 7.67
CA ALA A 22 -16.07 -13.81 7.64
C ALA A 22 -14.97 -13.47 8.65
N GLY A 23 -14.98 -14.08 9.83
CA GLY A 23 -13.92 -13.94 10.83
C GLY A 23 -12.58 -14.45 10.34
N ILE A 24 -12.58 -15.65 9.73
CA ILE A 24 -11.38 -16.25 9.13
C ILE A 24 -10.83 -15.37 7.99
N ILE A 25 -11.70 -14.93 7.06
CA ILE A 25 -11.31 -14.03 5.97
C ILE A 25 -10.72 -12.73 6.50
N LYS A 26 -11.27 -12.20 7.60
CA LYS A 26 -10.76 -10.99 8.24
C LYS A 26 -9.34 -11.20 8.78
N GLU A 27 -9.08 -12.31 9.48
CA GLU A 27 -7.74 -12.65 9.99
C GLU A 27 -6.72 -12.78 8.86
N PHE A 28 -7.07 -13.46 7.76
CA PHE A 28 -6.21 -13.55 6.57
C PHE A 28 -5.98 -12.22 5.84
N ASN A 29 -6.80 -11.20 6.09
CA ASN A 29 -6.68 -9.87 5.48
C ASN A 29 -6.03 -8.83 6.43
N GLU A 30 -5.71 -9.17 7.69
CA GLU A 30 -5.04 -8.23 8.60
C GLU A 30 -3.62 -7.84 8.13
N GLY A 31 -3.04 -8.63 7.23
CA GLY A 31 -1.78 -8.34 6.51
C GLY A 31 -1.82 -7.12 5.60
N GLU A 32 -2.99 -6.50 5.33
CA GLU A 32 -3.10 -5.26 4.53
C GLU A 32 -2.39 -4.03 5.13
N ARG A 33 -1.79 -4.15 6.32
CA ARG A 33 -1.11 -3.04 7.01
C ARG A 33 0.38 -2.94 6.69
N TYR A 34 0.79 -3.03 5.43
CA TYR A 34 2.15 -2.61 5.03
C TYR A 34 2.25 -1.09 4.95
N VAL A 35 2.16 -0.47 6.13
CA VAL A 35 2.45 0.95 6.35
C VAL A 35 3.95 1.08 6.56
N TYR A 36 4.70 1.16 5.46
CA TYR A 36 6.13 1.42 5.50
C TYR A 36 6.40 2.85 5.95
N ARG A 37 6.62 3.04 7.25
CA ARG A 37 7.09 4.31 7.81
C ARG A 37 8.58 4.44 7.52
N PHE A 38 8.98 5.51 6.83
CA PHE A 38 10.38 5.81 6.58
C PHE A 38 10.71 7.24 7.01
N GLU A 39 11.82 7.42 7.71
CA GLU A 39 12.30 8.74 8.14
C GLU A 39 13.34 9.21 7.12
N LEU A 40 13.06 10.29 6.39
CA LEU A 40 14.06 10.87 5.48
C LEU A 40 15.05 11.68 6.31
N GLN A 41 16.26 11.15 6.47
CA GLN A 41 17.43 11.93 6.88
C GLN A 41 18.23 12.27 5.61
N GLU A 42 18.89 13.42 5.62
CA GLU A 42 19.46 14.18 4.49
C GLU A 42 20.26 13.45 3.39
N LYS A 43 20.53 12.14 3.49
CA LYS A 43 21.35 11.37 2.53
C LYS A 43 20.99 9.89 2.40
N ALA A 44 19.82 9.44 2.85
CA ALA A 44 19.50 8.01 2.85
C ALA A 44 18.88 7.55 1.52
N SER A 45 19.59 6.71 0.75
CA SER A 45 18.90 5.75 -0.13
C SER A 45 18.41 4.60 0.75
N LEU A 46 17.13 4.28 0.64
CA LEU A 46 16.49 3.22 1.40
C LEU A 46 16.05 2.12 0.45
N GLU A 47 16.63 0.93 0.58
CA GLU A 47 16.15 -0.24 -0.14
C GLU A 47 15.03 -0.93 0.65
N LYS A 48 13.97 -1.31 -0.06
CA LYS A 48 12.80 -2.01 0.48
C LYS A 48 12.37 -3.16 -0.41
N VAL A 49 12.34 -4.35 0.15
CA VAL A 49 11.77 -5.52 -0.49
C VAL A 49 10.28 -5.58 -0.14
N VAL A 50 9.44 -5.65 -1.18
CA VAL A 50 8.00 -5.82 -1.08
C VAL A 50 7.66 -7.21 -1.60
N ASP A 51 7.28 -8.10 -0.70
CA ASP A 51 6.79 -9.42 -1.07
C ASP A 51 5.28 -9.35 -1.33
N VAL A 52 4.86 -9.74 -2.53
CA VAL A 52 3.45 -9.77 -2.92
C VAL A 52 2.74 -10.97 -2.30
N ALA A 53 3.46 -12.05 -1.97
CA ALA A 53 2.90 -13.20 -1.26
C ALA A 53 2.40 -12.84 0.14
N ASP A 54 2.99 -11.81 0.75
CA ASP A 54 2.63 -11.32 2.07
C ASP A 54 1.34 -10.48 2.08
N GLN A 55 0.76 -10.19 0.91
CA GLN A 55 -0.53 -9.50 0.82
C GLN A 55 -1.66 -10.36 1.39
N GLY A 56 -2.71 -9.72 1.90
CA GLY A 56 -3.91 -10.42 2.35
C GLY A 56 -4.44 -11.36 1.27
N PHE A 57 -4.81 -12.57 1.66
CA PHE A 57 -5.20 -13.66 0.74
C PHE A 57 -6.15 -13.17 -0.35
N LEU A 58 -7.18 -12.40 0.03
CA LEU A 58 -8.19 -11.95 -0.91
C LEU A 58 -7.61 -10.98 -1.97
N LYS A 59 -6.71 -10.08 -1.57
CA LYS A 59 -6.05 -9.14 -2.47
C LYS A 59 -5.13 -9.86 -3.45
N TYR A 60 -4.36 -10.84 -2.95
CA TYR A 60 -3.47 -11.64 -3.77
C TYR A 60 -4.21 -12.36 -4.92
N TYR A 61 -5.41 -12.89 -4.67
CA TYR A 61 -6.18 -13.60 -5.71
C TYR A 61 -7.04 -12.69 -6.59
N LEU A 62 -7.65 -11.65 -6.03
CA LEU A 62 -8.56 -10.78 -6.79
C LEU A 62 -7.83 -9.67 -7.55
N GLN A 63 -6.73 -9.17 -6.99
CA GLN A 63 -5.97 -8.03 -7.52
C GLN A 63 -4.44 -8.24 -7.37
N PRO A 64 -3.87 -9.33 -7.91
CA PRO A 64 -2.45 -9.66 -7.78
C PRO A 64 -1.51 -8.59 -8.38
N THR A 65 -2.04 -7.76 -9.28
CA THR A 65 -1.27 -6.77 -10.03
C THR A 65 -1.24 -5.39 -9.38
N SER A 66 -1.92 -5.19 -8.25
CA SER A 66 -2.02 -3.88 -7.60
C SER A 66 -1.43 -3.94 -6.20
N VAL A 67 -0.43 -3.10 -5.95
CA VAL A 67 0.18 -2.96 -4.63
C VAL A 67 0.02 -1.52 -4.15
N THR A 68 -0.44 -1.40 -2.91
CA THR A 68 -0.56 -0.10 -2.25
C THR A 68 0.48 -0.02 -1.14
N LEU A 69 1.36 0.98 -1.22
CA LEU A 69 2.38 1.26 -0.21
C LEU A 69 2.04 2.55 0.51
N LEU A 70 2.10 2.57 1.84
CA LEU A 70 1.89 3.78 2.63
C LEU A 70 3.19 4.25 3.28
N GLY A 71 3.76 5.32 2.72
CA GLY A 71 4.87 6.09 3.26
C GLY A 71 4.44 7.11 4.30
N ARG A 72 5.20 7.28 5.39
CA ARG A 72 5.06 8.44 6.29
C ARG A 72 6.32 9.28 6.24
N LEU A 73 6.25 10.42 5.59
CA LEU A 73 7.33 11.39 5.49
C LEU A 73 7.35 12.29 6.73
N LYS A 74 8.42 12.23 7.55
CA LYS A 74 8.70 13.25 8.58
C LYS A 74 9.35 14.46 7.94
N THR A 75 8.91 15.66 8.31
CA THR A 75 9.24 16.89 7.57
C THR A 75 10.07 17.89 8.35
N GLY A 76 10.44 17.57 9.60
CA GLY A 76 11.13 18.50 10.50
C GLY A 76 12.50 18.99 10.01
N SER A 77 13.12 18.29 9.05
CA SER A 77 14.42 18.65 8.46
C SER A 77 14.35 19.04 6.98
N LEU A 78 13.16 19.07 6.36
CA LEU A 78 13.00 19.32 4.93
C LEU A 78 12.53 20.75 4.67
N THR A 79 13.12 21.35 3.64
CA THR A 79 12.85 22.74 3.26
C THR A 79 11.81 22.80 2.15
N HIS A 80 10.69 23.49 2.38
CA HIS A 80 9.62 23.60 1.40
C HIS A 80 9.98 24.50 0.21
N PRO A 81 9.45 24.23 -1.00
CA PRO A 81 8.52 23.14 -1.37
C PRO A 81 9.18 21.77 -1.49
N ILE A 82 8.39 20.70 -1.35
CA ILE A 82 8.83 19.30 -1.54
C ILE A 82 8.08 18.72 -2.72
N SER A 83 8.80 18.16 -3.69
CA SER A 83 8.26 17.43 -4.84
C SER A 83 8.53 15.94 -4.74
N VAL A 84 7.73 15.16 -5.45
CA VAL A 84 7.83 13.70 -5.48
C VAL A 84 7.79 13.21 -6.93
N GLU A 85 8.60 12.21 -7.21
CA GLU A 85 8.69 11.56 -8.51
C GLU A 85 8.70 10.03 -8.27
N PHE A 86 7.86 9.29 -9.00
CA PHE A 86 7.81 7.84 -8.95
C PHE A 86 8.14 7.26 -10.31
N SER A 87 8.99 6.23 -10.36
CA SER A 87 9.55 5.69 -11.59
C SER A 87 9.86 4.19 -11.50
N GLY A 88 10.10 3.54 -12.64
CA GLY A 88 10.43 2.11 -12.73
C GLY A 88 9.23 1.26 -13.13
N LEU A 89 8.32 0.97 -12.19
CA LEU A 89 7.05 0.33 -12.50
C LEU A 89 5.93 1.37 -12.69
N PRO A 90 4.90 1.08 -13.51
CA PRO A 90 3.74 1.95 -13.62
C PRO A 90 3.07 2.12 -12.26
N GLY A 91 2.61 3.33 -11.97
CA GLY A 91 2.02 3.66 -10.69
C GLY A 91 1.93 5.16 -10.48
N TYR A 92 1.33 5.56 -9.37
CA TYR A 92 1.18 6.96 -9.03
C TYR A 92 1.32 7.17 -7.52
N VAL A 93 1.71 8.39 -7.15
CA VAL A 93 1.78 8.82 -5.76
C VAL A 93 0.58 9.70 -5.47
N SER A 94 -0.03 9.57 -4.30
CA SER A 94 -1.10 10.44 -3.86
C SER A 94 -0.96 10.86 -2.40
N GLN A 95 -1.55 12.01 -2.08
CA GLN A 95 -1.57 12.53 -0.72
C GLN A 95 -3.01 12.55 -0.19
N GLY A 96 -3.38 11.51 0.55
CA GLY A 96 -4.74 11.33 1.07
C GLY A 96 -4.95 11.80 2.52
N SER A 97 -6.12 12.37 2.80
CA SER A 97 -6.76 12.24 4.12
C SER A 97 -7.80 11.12 4.06
N LYS A 98 -8.15 10.52 5.21
CA LYS A 98 -9.12 9.41 5.32
C LYS A 98 -10.51 9.68 4.70
N LYS A 99 -10.77 10.84 4.09
CA LYS A 99 -12.11 11.32 3.66
C LYS A 99 -12.15 12.06 2.31
N GLY A 100 -11.34 11.68 1.31
CA GLY A 100 -11.44 12.29 -0.03
C GLY A 100 -10.79 11.47 -1.14
N ALA A 101 -11.13 11.78 -2.39
CA ALA A 101 -10.50 11.18 -3.58
C ALA A 101 -8.98 11.45 -3.57
N TRP A 102 -8.20 10.41 -3.82
CA TRP A 102 -6.75 10.48 -3.88
C TRP A 102 -6.35 11.06 -5.23
N ALA A 103 -6.10 12.38 -5.27
CA ALA A 103 -5.49 13.00 -6.44
C ALA A 103 -4.02 12.56 -6.52
N GLU A 104 -3.58 12.23 -7.73
CA GLU A 104 -2.18 12.02 -8.04
C GLU A 104 -1.38 13.30 -7.70
N VAL A 105 -0.21 13.11 -7.12
CA VAL A 105 0.78 14.16 -6.86
C VAL A 105 1.77 14.11 -8.02
N THR A 106 1.79 15.17 -8.83
CA THR A 106 2.75 15.27 -9.92
C THR A 106 4.07 15.89 -9.44
N PRO A 107 5.17 15.79 -10.21
CA PRO A 107 6.44 16.44 -9.86
C PRO A 107 6.34 17.97 -9.72
N GLU A 108 5.36 18.60 -10.37
CA GLU A 108 5.08 20.03 -10.29
C GLU A 108 4.30 20.40 -9.01
N ASP A 109 3.64 19.42 -8.39
CA ASP A 109 2.89 19.63 -7.16
C ASP A 109 3.81 19.75 -5.95
N THR A 110 3.45 20.67 -5.06
CA THR A 110 4.08 20.77 -3.74
C THR A 110 3.32 19.94 -2.73
N LEU A 111 4.01 19.01 -2.06
CA LEU A 111 3.41 18.24 -0.97
C LEU A 111 2.91 19.15 0.16
N ARG A 112 1.67 18.93 0.60
CA ARG A 112 1.14 19.61 1.78
C ARG A 112 1.62 18.90 3.05
N ILE A 113 2.24 19.65 3.94
CA ILE A 113 2.71 19.13 5.22
C ILE A 113 1.65 19.41 6.28
N ARG A 114 1.31 18.40 7.09
CA ARG A 114 0.35 18.58 8.18
C ARG A 114 1.04 19.23 9.37
N GLU A 115 0.27 19.94 10.18
CA GLU A 115 0.73 20.61 11.42
C GLU A 115 1.51 19.69 12.38
N LYS A 116 1.28 18.37 12.33
CA LYS A 116 1.99 17.37 13.15
C LYS A 116 3.41 17.03 12.67
N GLY A 117 3.96 17.75 11.69
CA GLY A 117 5.34 17.57 11.21
C GLY A 117 5.58 16.28 10.42
N TYR A 118 4.51 15.68 9.90
CA TYR A 118 4.59 14.55 8.98
C TYR A 118 3.49 14.62 7.91
N THR A 119 3.75 14.00 6.77
CA THR A 119 2.73 13.77 5.75
C THR A 119 2.72 12.30 5.30
N SER A 120 1.56 11.81 4.89
CA SER A 120 1.40 10.44 4.40
C SER A 120 1.41 10.45 2.88
N LEU A 121 2.19 9.55 2.28
CA LEU A 121 2.23 9.31 0.84
C LEU A 121 1.69 7.91 0.58
N TYR A 122 0.67 7.82 -0.26
CA TYR A 122 0.16 6.56 -0.77
C TYR A 122 0.77 6.35 -2.15
N ILE A 123 1.35 5.19 -2.39
CA ILE A 123 1.98 4.83 -3.65
C ILE A 123 1.23 3.62 -4.17
N GLU A 124 0.51 3.78 -5.27
CA GLU A 124 -0.13 2.68 -5.96
C GLU A 124 0.80 2.22 -7.07
N VAL A 125 1.14 0.93 -7.08
CA VAL A 125 2.06 0.33 -8.04
C VAL A 125 1.32 -0.75 -8.80
N GLU A 126 1.38 -0.68 -10.11
CA GLU A 126 0.88 -1.70 -11.02
C GLU A 126 2.03 -2.66 -11.39
N LEU A 127 1.85 -3.92 -11.01
CA LEU A 127 2.79 -4.98 -11.31
C LEU A 127 2.49 -5.59 -12.68
N PRO A 128 3.51 -5.93 -13.47
CA PRO A 128 3.31 -6.57 -14.76
C PRO A 128 2.66 -7.94 -14.59
N ARG A 129 1.51 -8.14 -15.23
CA ARG A 129 0.75 -9.42 -15.23
C ARG A 129 1.60 -10.63 -15.63
N SER A 130 2.62 -10.43 -16.46
CA SER A 130 3.53 -11.48 -16.88
C SER A 130 4.49 -11.94 -15.77
N ALA A 131 4.73 -11.12 -14.74
CA ALA A 131 5.72 -11.39 -13.70
C ALA A 131 5.14 -11.52 -12.29
N VAL A 132 3.83 -11.30 -12.08
CA VAL A 132 3.22 -11.49 -10.73
C VAL A 132 3.33 -12.94 -10.22
N TYR A 133 3.60 -13.90 -11.11
CA TYR A 133 3.82 -15.31 -10.79
C TYR A 133 5.28 -15.76 -10.96
N SER A 134 6.24 -14.84 -10.83
CA SER A 134 7.67 -15.14 -10.79
C SER A 134 8.30 -14.68 -9.48
N ALA A 135 9.42 -15.30 -9.10
CA ALA A 135 10.15 -14.95 -7.88
C ALA A 135 10.54 -13.46 -7.83
N GLU A 136 10.97 -12.92 -8.96
CA GLU A 136 11.25 -11.49 -9.13
C GLU A 136 10.20 -10.86 -10.05
N ILE A 137 9.63 -9.74 -9.64
CA ILE A 137 8.53 -9.08 -10.36
C ILE A 137 9.04 -7.80 -11.04
N GLY A 138 9.78 -6.97 -10.31
CA GLY A 138 10.30 -5.71 -10.84
C GLY A 138 10.78 -4.75 -9.74
N THR A 139 11.19 -3.56 -10.15
CA THR A 139 11.72 -2.53 -9.24
C THR A 139 11.10 -1.17 -9.54
N ALA A 140 10.86 -0.39 -8.51
CA ALA A 140 10.40 1.00 -8.64
C ALA A 140 11.15 1.90 -7.66
N THR A 141 11.23 3.19 -7.97
CA THR A 141 11.92 4.17 -7.14
C THR A 141 11.00 5.35 -6.86
N LEU A 142 10.86 5.70 -5.59
CA LEU A 142 10.27 6.95 -5.14
C LEU A 142 11.38 7.93 -4.82
N LYS A 143 11.37 9.07 -5.48
CA LYS A 143 12.32 10.16 -5.27
C LYS A 143 11.59 11.35 -4.67
N ILE A 144 12.15 11.90 -3.60
CA ILE A 144 11.61 13.05 -2.88
C ILE A 144 12.68 14.12 -2.91
N THR A 145 12.33 15.29 -3.42
CA THR A 145 13.26 16.42 -3.59
C THR A 145 12.72 17.62 -2.84
N ASP A 146 13.56 18.24 -2.01
CA ASP A 146 13.21 19.48 -1.32
C ASP A 146 13.69 20.74 -2.08
N LYS A 147 13.38 21.93 -1.55
CA LYS A 147 13.77 23.21 -2.16
C LYS A 147 15.29 23.36 -2.31
N ASP A 148 16.04 22.83 -1.35
CA ASP A 148 17.51 22.92 -1.34
C ASP A 148 18.16 21.84 -2.22
N LYS A 149 17.35 21.13 -3.02
CA LYS A 149 17.74 20.02 -3.90
C LYS A 149 18.32 18.82 -3.16
N LYS A 150 18.01 18.66 -1.87
CA LYS A 150 18.30 17.42 -1.16
C LYS A 150 17.36 16.36 -1.70
N VAL A 151 17.96 15.29 -2.21
CA VAL A 151 17.25 14.16 -2.81
C VAL A 151 17.31 13.01 -1.84
N THR A 152 16.15 12.43 -1.56
CA THR A 152 16.05 11.15 -0.86
C THR A 152 15.34 10.16 -1.76
N THR A 153 15.87 8.94 -1.88
CA THR A 153 15.29 7.88 -2.71
C THR A 153 14.88 6.68 -1.86
N VAL A 154 13.75 6.10 -2.21
CA VAL A 154 13.30 4.81 -1.69
C VAL A 154 13.18 3.87 -2.88
N ASP A 155 14.04 2.86 -2.90
CA ASP A 155 14.13 1.86 -3.94
C ASP A 155 13.33 0.63 -3.49
N PHE A 156 12.32 0.27 -4.27
CA PHE A 156 11.44 -0.87 -4.01
C PHE A 156 11.80 -2.03 -4.93
N LYS A 157 12.05 -3.20 -4.36
CA LYS A 157 12.16 -4.48 -5.08
C LYS A 157 10.91 -5.31 -4.81
N PHE A 158 10.15 -5.61 -5.86
CA PHE A 158 8.95 -6.44 -5.78
C PHE A 158 9.29 -7.89 -6.09
N ILE A 159 8.92 -8.79 -5.17
CA ILE A 159 9.15 -10.22 -5.28
C ILE A 159 7.86 -11.00 -4.99
N ASN A 160 7.86 -12.28 -5.35
CA ASN A 160 6.83 -13.21 -4.91
C ASN A 160 7.48 -14.47 -4.33
N SER A 161 7.48 -14.60 -3.01
CA SER A 161 8.10 -15.77 -2.36
C SER A 161 7.41 -17.09 -2.61
N ASN A 162 6.16 -17.10 -3.09
CA ASN A 162 5.47 -18.35 -3.46
C ASN A 162 6.09 -19.07 -4.67
N TYR A 163 6.94 -18.39 -5.44
CA TYR A 163 7.56 -18.91 -6.67
C TYR A 163 9.09 -18.98 -6.60
N LYS A 164 9.66 -19.04 -5.39
CA LYS A 164 11.10 -19.25 -5.15
C LYS A 164 11.53 -20.71 -5.38
#